data_AF-A0A940BW91-F1
#
_entry.id   AF-A0A940BW91-F1
#
_cell.length_a   1.000
_cell.length_b   1.000
_cell.length_c   1.000
_cell.angle_alpha   90.00
_cell.angle_beta   90.00
_cell.angle_gamma   90.00
#
_symmetry.space_group_name_H-M   'P 1'
#
loop_
_entity.id
_entity.type
_entity.pdbx_description
1 polymer ?
#
loop_
_entity_poly.entity_id
_entity_poly.type
_entity_poly.pdbx_seq_one_letter_code
_entity_poly.pdbx_strand_id
1 'polypeptide(L)'
;MKKFLALLMAIVMALGVAAFADEISVENAADVWAETWADVDTSKHVVVNYMTTGDAPTTGANPEMLAALNAILTDKINAEVNIVWISWTDYLANYNLRIAAMDGSIDLIGSSTDWLDAWPNAKRGGFLELGTDMLAKYAPVTYATVPQDHWDVCTYEGDIYFIPEDNYSQWTNHGFAYRLDWAKEAGLENGCQTWDDLTT
;
A
#
# COMPACT_ATOMS: atom_id res chain seq x y z
N MET A 1 -0.38 22.42 -28.54
CA MET A 1 -0.06 22.40 -27.09
C MET A 1 -0.59 21.15 -26.37
N LYS A 2 -1.86 20.75 -26.52
CA LYS A 2 -2.40 19.51 -25.91
C LYS A 2 -1.62 18.22 -26.29
N LYS A 3 -1.18 18.10 -27.54
CA LYS A 3 -0.37 16.95 -28.02
C LYS A 3 1.09 16.95 -27.54
N PHE A 4 1.62 18.11 -27.13
CA PHE A 4 3.00 18.24 -26.65
C PHE A 4 3.10 17.98 -25.14
N LEU A 5 2.02 18.27 -24.39
CA LEU A 5 1.92 18.00 -22.95
C LEU A 5 1.73 16.50 -22.67
N ALA A 6 0.96 15.81 -23.51
CA ALA A 6 0.77 14.35 -23.44
C ALA A 6 2.07 13.56 -23.65
N LEU A 7 2.95 14.06 -24.54
CA LEU A 7 4.24 13.43 -24.81
C LEU A 7 5.23 13.59 -23.65
N LEU A 8 5.14 14.69 -22.88
CA LEU A 8 6.03 14.95 -21.75
C LEU A 8 5.65 14.12 -20.51
N MET A 9 4.35 13.84 -20.31
CA MET A 9 3.87 12.96 -19.22
C MET A 9 4.16 11.48 -19.47
N ALA A 10 4.16 11.03 -20.73
CA ALA A 10 4.50 9.66 -21.08
C ALA A 10 5.98 9.32 -20.80
N ILE A 11 6.88 10.31 -20.90
CA ILE A 11 8.32 10.12 -20.69
C ILE A 11 8.67 9.99 -19.20
N VAL A 12 7.89 10.59 -18.30
CA VAL A 12 8.14 10.50 -16.84
C VAL A 12 7.71 9.15 -16.27
N MET A 13 6.72 8.49 -16.86
CA MET A 13 6.26 7.15 -16.41
C MET A 13 7.04 5.98 -17.03
N ALA A 14 7.79 6.21 -18.12
CA ALA A 14 8.54 5.15 -18.80
C ALA A 14 9.88 4.76 -18.12
N LEU A 15 10.30 5.44 -17.05
CA LEU A 15 11.58 5.16 -16.37
C LEU A 15 11.51 4.11 -15.24
N GLY A 16 10.33 3.56 -14.94
CA GLY A 16 10.14 2.61 -13.84
C GLY A 16 10.06 1.12 -14.21
N VAL A 17 9.97 0.76 -15.50
CA VAL A 17 9.72 -0.63 -15.90
C VAL A 17 11.03 -1.28 -16.37
N ALA A 18 11.76 -1.85 -15.42
CA ALA A 18 12.81 -2.81 -15.73
C ALA A 18 12.97 -3.84 -14.59
N ALA A 19 12.12 -4.86 -14.58
CA ALA A 19 12.51 -6.27 -14.40
C ALA A 19 11.27 -7.18 -14.36
N PHE A 20 11.02 -7.86 -15.48
CA PHE A 20 10.33 -9.14 -15.67
C PHE A 20 9.11 -9.48 -14.77
N ALA A 21 7.92 -9.17 -15.30
CA ALA A 21 6.73 -9.99 -15.18
C ALA A 21 6.21 -10.23 -16.61
N ASP A 22 5.68 -11.43 -16.89
CA ASP A 22 5.10 -11.80 -18.19
C ASP A 22 4.14 -10.72 -18.71
N GLU A 23 4.25 -10.44 -20.01
CA GLU A 23 3.59 -9.33 -20.71
C GLU A 23 2.06 -9.37 -20.58
N ILE A 24 1.52 -8.48 -19.74
CA ILE A 24 0.39 -7.66 -20.16
C ILE A 24 0.94 -6.27 -20.46
N SER A 25 1.41 -6.07 -21.69
CA SER A 25 1.69 -4.73 -22.21
C SER A 25 0.35 -4.02 -22.45
N VAL A 26 -0.21 -3.38 -21.42
CA VAL A 26 -1.33 -2.45 -21.61
C VAL A 26 -0.75 -1.16 -22.18
N GLU A 27 -0.70 -1.06 -23.52
CA GLU A 27 -0.60 0.25 -24.15
C GLU A 27 -1.73 1.14 -23.60
N ASN A 28 -1.37 2.30 -23.05
CA ASN A 28 -2.29 3.25 -22.42
C ASN A 28 -3.09 2.71 -21.22
N ALA A 29 -2.43 2.17 -20.19
CA ALA A 29 -3.07 1.89 -18.90
C ALA A 29 -3.93 3.06 -18.38
N ALA A 30 -3.49 4.32 -18.58
CA ALA A 30 -4.28 5.50 -18.21
C ALA A 30 -5.63 5.62 -18.94
N ASP A 31 -5.74 5.18 -20.20
CA ASP A 31 -6.98 5.20 -20.98
C ASP A 31 -7.90 4.04 -20.57
N VAL A 32 -7.35 2.86 -20.30
CA VAL A 32 -8.09 1.72 -19.75
C VAL A 32 -8.74 2.09 -18.41
N TRP A 33 -8.01 2.77 -17.53
CA TRP A 33 -8.50 3.16 -16.22
C TRP A 33 -9.59 4.25 -16.33
N ALA A 34 -9.43 5.21 -17.25
CA ALA A 34 -10.41 6.26 -17.49
C ALA A 34 -11.74 5.75 -18.09
N GLU A 35 -11.69 4.76 -18.99
CA GLU A 35 -12.90 4.14 -19.56
C GLU A 35 -13.64 3.27 -18.53
N THR A 36 -12.92 2.59 -17.65
CA THR A 36 -13.53 1.60 -16.74
C THR A 36 -14.26 2.24 -15.54
N TRP A 37 -14.00 3.51 -15.22
CA TRP A 37 -14.66 4.23 -14.11
C TRP A 37 -15.54 5.40 -14.55
N ALA A 38 -15.82 5.53 -15.85
CA ALA A 38 -16.57 6.67 -16.39
C ALA A 38 -17.96 6.87 -15.75
N ASP A 39 -18.56 5.79 -15.23
CA ASP A 39 -19.88 5.80 -14.58
C ASP A 39 -19.83 5.97 -13.04
N VAL A 40 -18.64 6.11 -12.44
CA VAL A 40 -18.49 6.36 -11.00
C VAL A 40 -18.68 7.84 -10.70
N ASP A 41 -19.65 8.17 -9.84
CA ASP A 41 -19.91 9.55 -9.43
C ASP A 41 -18.80 10.08 -8.50
N THR A 42 -17.93 10.93 -9.06
CA THR A 42 -16.86 11.64 -8.35
C THR A 42 -17.17 13.13 -8.17
N SER A 43 -18.44 13.54 -8.33
CA SER A 43 -18.83 14.96 -8.26
C SER A 43 -18.58 15.61 -6.89
N LYS A 44 -18.56 14.80 -5.82
CA LYS A 44 -18.26 15.26 -4.46
C LYS A 44 -16.80 15.04 -4.13
N HIS A 45 -16.16 16.10 -3.65
CA HIS A 45 -14.80 16.01 -3.17
C HIS A 45 -14.74 15.22 -1.86
N VAL A 46 -13.78 14.30 -1.76
CA VAL A 46 -13.59 13.46 -0.56
C VAL A 46 -12.12 13.42 -0.14
N VAL A 47 -11.89 13.40 1.18
CA VAL A 47 -10.56 13.17 1.76
C VAL A 47 -10.60 11.83 2.47
N VAL A 48 -9.84 10.86 1.95
CA VAL A 48 -9.72 9.50 2.48
C VAL A 48 -8.69 9.51 3.61
N ASN A 49 -9.12 9.22 4.83
CA ASN A 49 -8.23 9.04 5.98
C ASN A 49 -7.67 7.61 5.99
N TYR A 50 -6.40 7.48 5.60
CA TYR A 50 -5.67 6.23 5.57
C TYR A 50 -4.88 6.02 6.86
N MET A 51 -5.30 5.08 7.68
CA MET A 51 -4.60 4.70 8.90
C MET A 51 -3.47 3.70 8.60
N THR A 52 -2.25 4.00 9.05
CA THR A 52 -1.11 3.09 8.93
C THR A 52 -0.19 3.17 10.16
N THR A 53 0.52 2.09 10.43
CA THR A 53 1.53 2.06 11.50
C THR A 53 2.82 2.71 11.04
N GLY A 54 3.42 3.49 11.94
CA GLY A 54 4.66 4.20 11.72
C GLY A 54 4.67 5.51 12.49
N ASP A 55 5.87 6.03 12.72
CA ASP A 55 6.00 7.40 13.18
C ASP A 55 5.93 8.34 11.97
N ALA A 56 5.15 9.40 12.10
CA ALA A 56 5.04 10.39 11.04
C ALA A 56 6.43 10.91 10.64
N PRO A 57 6.82 10.85 9.35
CA PRO A 57 8.13 11.29 8.92
C PRO A 57 8.39 12.74 9.34
N THR A 58 9.53 12.98 9.98
CA THR A 58 9.93 14.32 10.45
C THR A 58 10.52 15.19 9.34
N THR A 59 10.81 14.58 8.19
CA THR A 59 11.34 15.24 6.98
C THR A 59 10.21 15.70 6.06
N GLY A 60 10.49 16.67 5.18
CA GLY A 60 9.54 17.16 4.17
C GLY A 60 9.12 16.15 3.10
N ALA A 61 9.76 14.99 3.02
CA ALA A 61 9.50 13.98 1.97
C ALA A 61 8.04 13.47 1.95
N ASN A 62 7.42 13.27 3.11
CA ASN A 62 6.02 12.79 3.17
C ASN A 62 5.02 13.88 2.72
N PRO A 63 5.08 15.13 3.22
CA PRO A 63 4.29 16.23 2.68
C PRO A 63 4.45 16.44 1.16
N GLU A 64 5.68 16.36 0.64
CA GLU A 64 5.96 16.51 -0.80
C GLU A 64 5.33 15.37 -1.62
N MET A 65 5.48 14.13 -1.17
CA MET A 65 4.86 12.97 -1.79
C MET A 65 3.33 13.07 -1.77
N LEU A 66 2.73 13.39 -0.62
CA LEU A 66 1.27 13.55 -0.49
C LEU A 66 0.74 14.67 -1.37
N ALA A 67 1.45 15.81 -1.48
CA ALA A 67 1.05 16.89 -2.37
C ALA A 67 1.04 16.45 -3.84
N ALA A 68 2.07 15.71 -4.28
CA ALA A 68 2.13 15.18 -5.63
C ALA A 68 1.02 14.13 -5.89
N LEU A 69 0.79 13.23 -4.95
CA LEU A 69 -0.26 12.21 -5.03
C LEU A 69 -1.66 12.85 -5.07
N ASN A 70 -1.95 13.76 -4.14
CA ASN A 70 -3.27 14.40 -4.04
C ASN A 70 -3.59 15.30 -5.23
N ALA A 71 -2.58 15.90 -5.87
CA ALA A 71 -2.79 16.61 -7.13
C ALA A 71 -3.28 15.67 -8.24
N ILE A 72 -2.74 14.45 -8.32
CA ILE A 72 -3.17 13.43 -9.29
C ILE A 72 -4.57 12.92 -8.93
N LEU A 73 -4.81 12.55 -7.67
CA LEU A 73 -6.11 12.04 -7.23
C LEU A 73 -7.23 13.06 -7.39
N THR A 74 -6.95 14.34 -7.11
CA THR A 74 -7.92 15.44 -7.29
C THR A 74 -8.28 15.61 -8.76
N ASP A 75 -7.30 15.63 -9.67
CA ASP A 75 -7.54 15.74 -11.11
C ASP A 75 -8.32 14.54 -11.67
N LYS A 76 -8.03 13.33 -11.18
CA LYS A 76 -8.58 12.10 -11.73
C LYS A 76 -9.95 11.71 -11.17
N ILE A 77 -10.12 11.83 -9.86
CA ILE A 77 -11.29 11.28 -9.15
C ILE A 77 -11.82 12.21 -8.06
N ASN A 78 -11.39 13.47 -8.04
CA ASN A 78 -11.82 14.47 -7.06
C ASN A 78 -11.63 14.01 -5.60
N ALA A 79 -10.52 13.32 -5.32
CA ALA A 79 -10.21 12.79 -4.01
C ALA A 79 -8.80 13.19 -3.54
N GLU A 80 -8.60 13.18 -2.23
CA GLU A 80 -7.29 13.30 -1.58
C GLU A 80 -7.10 12.18 -0.56
N VAL A 81 -5.86 11.88 -0.22
CA VAL A 81 -5.49 11.00 0.88
C VAL A 81 -4.84 11.82 2.00
N ASN A 82 -5.27 11.55 3.23
CA ASN A 82 -4.63 11.99 4.46
C ASN A 82 -4.14 10.76 5.22
N ILE A 83 -2.89 10.79 5.70
CA ILE A 83 -2.32 9.66 6.45
C ILE A 83 -2.52 9.88 7.95
N VAL A 84 -3.14 8.92 8.61
CA VAL A 84 -3.30 8.84 10.06
C VAL A 84 -2.30 7.82 10.61
N TRP A 85 -1.28 8.32 11.32
CA TRP A 85 -0.20 7.49 11.83
C TRP A 85 -0.55 6.87 13.18
N ILE A 86 -0.28 5.58 13.33
CA ILE A 86 -0.23 4.87 14.61
C ILE A 86 1.25 4.62 14.94
N SER A 87 1.76 5.32 15.96
CA SER A 87 3.17 5.16 16.39
C SER A 87 3.50 3.72 16.73
N TRP A 88 4.78 3.35 16.55
CA TRP A 88 5.29 2.04 16.96
C TRP A 88 5.16 1.76 18.45
N THR A 89 5.10 2.81 19.28
CA THR A 89 4.89 2.65 20.72
C THR A 89 3.47 2.15 20.99
N ASP A 90 3.36 0.97 21.60
CA ASP A 90 2.10 0.29 21.90
C ASP A 90 1.18 0.15 20.66
N TYR A 91 1.78 0.00 19.46
CA TYR A 91 1.07 0.13 18.19
C TYR A 91 -0.16 -0.76 18.10
N LEU A 92 -0.08 -2.02 18.52
CA LEU A 92 -1.18 -2.98 18.35
C LEU A 92 -2.39 -2.61 19.20
N ALA A 93 -2.16 -2.17 20.45
CA ALA A 93 -3.23 -1.72 21.33
C ALA A 93 -3.89 -0.45 20.77
N ASN A 94 -3.10 0.52 20.33
CA ASN A 94 -3.60 1.77 19.76
C ASN A 94 -4.33 1.55 18.43
N TYR A 95 -3.81 0.69 17.56
CA TYR A 95 -4.41 0.26 16.30
C TYR A 95 -5.79 -0.37 16.53
N ASN A 96 -5.85 -1.38 17.40
CA ASN A 96 -7.09 -2.08 17.71
C ASN A 96 -8.13 -1.15 18.37
N LEU A 97 -7.70 -0.25 19.27
CA LEU A 97 -8.58 0.75 19.87
C LEU A 97 -9.15 1.71 18.82
N ARG A 98 -8.33 2.11 17.84
CA ARG A 98 -8.75 3.03 16.79
C ARG A 98 -9.79 2.41 15.86
N ILE A 99 -9.63 1.13 15.51
CA ILE A 99 -10.62 0.37 14.73
C ILE A 99 -11.91 0.19 15.54
N ALA A 100 -11.78 -0.25 16.80
CA ALA A 100 -12.92 -0.51 17.67
C ALA A 100 -13.76 0.75 18.00
N ALA A 101 -13.19 1.95 17.82
CA ALA A 101 -13.93 3.19 17.99
C ALA A 101 -15.09 3.34 16.98
N MET A 102 -14.93 2.81 15.76
CA MET A 102 -15.94 2.81 14.70
C MET A 102 -16.64 4.17 14.51
N ASP A 103 -15.89 5.27 14.70
CA ASP A 103 -16.42 6.64 14.75
C ASP A 103 -16.52 7.30 13.36
N GLY A 104 -16.21 6.56 12.30
CA GLY A 104 -16.21 7.03 10.91
C GLY A 104 -15.06 7.97 10.55
N SER A 105 -14.02 8.08 11.39
CA SER A 105 -12.87 8.95 11.13
C SER A 105 -11.75 8.30 10.32
N ILE A 106 -11.83 6.99 10.07
CA ILE A 106 -10.87 6.22 9.27
C ILE A 106 -11.62 5.55 8.12
N ASP A 107 -11.09 5.70 6.90
CA ASP A 107 -11.72 5.19 5.67
C ASP A 107 -10.94 4.01 5.09
N LEU A 108 -9.60 4.07 5.16
CA LEU A 108 -8.70 3.03 4.68
C LEU A 108 -7.77 2.59 5.80
N ILE A 109 -7.50 1.29 5.91
CA ILE A 109 -6.74 0.72 7.02
C ILE A 109 -5.61 -0.15 6.47
N GLY A 110 -4.37 0.20 6.82
CA GLY A 110 -3.23 -0.70 6.67
C GLY A 110 -3.41 -1.89 7.61
N SER A 111 -3.30 -3.09 7.09
CA SER A 111 -3.51 -4.31 7.87
C SER A 111 -2.51 -5.38 7.47
N SER A 112 -2.37 -6.38 8.33
CA SER A 112 -1.44 -7.50 8.16
C SER A 112 -1.97 -8.71 8.90
N THR A 113 -1.97 -9.87 8.23
CA THR A 113 -2.53 -11.12 8.76
C THR A 113 -1.64 -11.78 9.83
N ASP A 114 -0.39 -11.35 9.94
CA ASP A 114 0.65 -11.91 10.80
C ASP A 114 0.95 -11.06 12.06
N TRP A 115 0.82 -9.73 12.02
CA TRP A 115 1.15 -8.86 13.17
C TRP A 115 0.18 -7.70 13.45
N LEU A 116 -0.85 -7.46 12.63
CA LEU A 116 -1.84 -6.38 12.83
C LEU A 116 -3.27 -6.87 13.14
N ASP A 117 -3.43 -8.07 13.70
CA ASP A 117 -4.73 -8.60 14.11
C ASP A 117 -5.81 -8.50 13.00
N ALA A 118 -5.44 -8.67 11.73
CA ALA A 118 -6.36 -8.46 10.60
C ALA A 118 -7.63 -9.32 10.73
N TRP A 119 -7.48 -10.63 10.94
CA TRP A 119 -8.63 -11.54 11.09
C TRP A 119 -9.45 -11.31 12.36
N PRO A 120 -8.86 -11.12 13.56
CA PRO A 120 -9.62 -10.70 14.73
C PRO A 120 -10.46 -9.45 14.53
N ASN A 121 -9.94 -8.43 13.83
CA ASN A 121 -10.68 -7.20 13.55
C ASN A 121 -11.77 -7.41 12.50
N ALA A 122 -11.49 -8.14 11.41
CA ALA A 122 -12.49 -8.51 10.40
C ALA A 122 -13.69 -9.23 11.03
N LYS A 123 -13.43 -10.27 11.85
CA LYS A 123 -14.48 -11.06 12.52
C LYS A 123 -15.31 -10.29 13.53
N ARG A 124 -14.82 -9.14 14.02
CA ARG A 124 -15.55 -8.24 14.92
C ARG A 124 -16.34 -7.17 14.16
N GLY A 125 -16.34 -7.20 12.83
CA GLY A 125 -16.98 -6.18 11.99
C GLY A 125 -16.19 -4.89 11.91
N GLY A 126 -14.88 -4.92 12.19
CA GLY A 126 -14.01 -3.74 12.10
C GLY A 126 -13.70 -3.33 10.66
N PHE A 127 -13.91 -4.21 9.68
CA PHE A 127 -13.64 -3.96 8.26
C PHE A 127 -14.88 -4.19 7.41
N LEU A 128 -14.92 -3.46 6.29
CA LEU A 128 -15.96 -3.58 5.29
C LEU A 128 -15.75 -4.85 4.46
N GLU A 129 -16.83 -5.59 4.22
CA GLU A 129 -16.88 -6.68 3.23
C GLU A 129 -16.74 -6.10 1.81
N LEU A 130 -15.69 -6.53 1.10
CA LEU A 130 -15.37 -6.13 -0.25
C LEU A 130 -15.94 -7.16 -1.23
N GLY A 131 -17.27 -7.25 -1.32
CA GLY A 131 -17.92 -8.18 -2.22
C GLY A 131 -17.41 -8.09 -3.67
N THR A 132 -17.40 -9.21 -4.39
CA THR A 132 -16.85 -9.28 -5.76
C THR A 132 -17.45 -8.25 -6.71
N ASP A 133 -18.74 -7.95 -6.57
CA ASP A 133 -19.42 -6.93 -7.38
C ASP A 133 -18.91 -5.51 -7.10
N MET A 134 -18.53 -5.23 -5.84
CA MET A 134 -17.91 -3.95 -5.46
C MET A 134 -16.52 -3.83 -6.08
N LEU A 135 -15.69 -4.87 -5.97
CA LEU A 135 -14.35 -4.88 -6.54
C LEU A 135 -14.39 -4.79 -8.06
N ALA A 136 -15.26 -5.55 -8.72
CA ALA A 136 -15.42 -5.50 -10.17
C ALA A 136 -15.93 -4.12 -10.66
N LYS A 137 -16.69 -3.39 -9.85
CA LYS A 137 -17.19 -2.06 -10.20
C LYS A 137 -16.20 -0.94 -9.91
N TYR A 138 -15.61 -0.93 -8.73
CA TYR A 138 -14.81 0.21 -8.22
C TYR A 138 -13.30 -0.03 -8.28
N ALA A 139 -12.84 -1.28 -8.36
CA ALA A 139 -11.45 -1.67 -8.57
C ALA A 139 -11.26 -2.73 -9.68
N PRO A 140 -11.93 -2.60 -10.85
CA PRO A 140 -11.96 -3.61 -11.92
C PRO A 140 -10.59 -4.08 -12.38
N VAL A 141 -9.65 -3.15 -12.53
CA VAL A 141 -8.28 -3.48 -12.95
C VAL A 141 -7.60 -4.32 -11.88
N THR A 142 -7.62 -3.88 -10.62
CA THR A 142 -7.04 -4.64 -9.49
C THR A 142 -7.66 -6.03 -9.39
N TYR A 143 -8.99 -6.12 -9.46
CA TYR A 143 -9.70 -7.39 -9.38
C TYR A 143 -9.29 -8.36 -10.49
N ALA A 144 -9.12 -7.86 -11.71
CA ALA A 144 -8.70 -8.66 -12.86
C ALA A 144 -7.22 -9.06 -12.85
N THR A 145 -6.34 -8.26 -12.23
CA THR A 145 -4.89 -8.51 -12.24
C THR A 145 -4.40 -9.37 -11.09
N VAL A 146 -5.09 -9.36 -9.95
CA VAL A 146 -4.72 -10.16 -8.78
C VAL A 146 -5.13 -11.63 -9.01
N PRO A 147 -4.22 -12.61 -8.82
CA PRO A 147 -4.54 -14.03 -8.93
C PRO A 147 -5.68 -14.48 -8.01
N GLN A 148 -6.50 -15.43 -8.47
CA GLN A 148 -7.66 -15.91 -7.71
C GLN A 148 -7.28 -16.52 -6.35
N ASP A 149 -6.18 -17.25 -6.29
CA ASP A 149 -5.69 -17.85 -5.04
C ASP A 149 -5.27 -16.80 -4.00
N HIS A 150 -4.91 -15.59 -4.44
CA HIS A 150 -4.64 -14.47 -3.54
C HIS A 150 -5.94 -13.88 -2.99
N TRP A 151 -6.99 -13.74 -3.82
CA TRP A 151 -8.32 -13.38 -3.33
C TRP A 151 -8.89 -14.42 -2.35
N ASP A 152 -8.63 -15.71 -2.59
CA ASP A 152 -9.08 -16.79 -1.72
C ASP A 152 -8.48 -16.69 -0.32
N VAL A 153 -7.18 -16.32 -0.19
CA VAL A 153 -6.56 -16.10 1.13
C VAL A 153 -6.98 -14.79 1.79
N CYS A 154 -7.63 -13.88 1.07
CA CYS A 154 -8.24 -12.66 1.60
C CYS A 154 -9.73 -12.84 1.95
N THR A 155 -10.29 -14.03 1.74
CA THR A 155 -11.71 -14.33 1.90
C THR A 155 -12.00 -14.99 3.25
N TYR A 156 -13.08 -14.56 3.91
CA TYR A 156 -13.61 -15.19 5.11
C TYR A 156 -15.13 -15.32 4.99
N GLU A 157 -15.66 -16.51 5.29
CA GLU A 157 -17.11 -16.80 5.20
C GLU A 157 -17.79 -16.48 3.85
N GLY A 158 -17.02 -16.36 2.77
CA GLY A 158 -17.51 -16.11 1.41
C GLY A 158 -17.29 -14.68 0.92
N ASP A 159 -16.85 -13.77 1.78
CA ASP A 159 -16.59 -12.37 1.46
C ASP A 159 -15.11 -12.03 1.56
N ILE A 160 -14.63 -11.19 0.64
CA ILE A 160 -13.26 -10.68 0.65
C ILE A 160 -13.18 -9.54 1.67
N TYR A 161 -12.16 -9.54 2.53
CA TYR A 161 -11.96 -8.48 3.53
C TYR A 161 -10.69 -7.65 3.29
N PHE A 162 -9.77 -8.13 2.46
CA PHE A 162 -8.48 -7.50 2.23
C PHE A 162 -8.20 -7.37 0.74
N ILE A 163 -7.59 -6.25 0.36
CA ILE A 163 -6.95 -6.10 -0.95
C ILE A 163 -5.49 -6.53 -0.74
N PRO A 164 -5.02 -7.58 -1.43
CA PRO A 164 -3.68 -8.11 -1.19
C PRO A 164 -2.62 -7.22 -1.85
N GLU A 165 -1.44 -7.13 -1.23
CA GLU A 165 -0.36 -6.23 -1.61
C GLU A 165 0.70 -6.93 -2.47
N ASP A 166 0.29 -7.46 -3.62
CA ASP A 166 1.11 -8.48 -4.33
C ASP A 166 1.67 -7.98 -5.66
N ASN A 167 1.39 -6.72 -6.02
CA ASN A 167 1.80 -6.15 -7.31
C ASN A 167 3.31 -5.89 -7.41
N TYR A 168 4.06 -6.05 -6.32
CA TYR A 168 5.51 -5.95 -6.31
C TYR A 168 6.12 -7.08 -5.50
N SER A 169 7.20 -7.68 -6.02
CA SER A 169 7.94 -8.70 -5.28
C SER A 169 8.52 -8.12 -4.00
N GLN A 170 7.97 -8.53 -2.86
CA GLN A 170 8.52 -8.22 -1.56
C GLN A 170 9.51 -9.31 -1.16
N TRP A 171 10.80 -8.97 -1.14
CA TRP A 171 11.83 -9.87 -0.63
C TRP A 171 11.99 -9.67 0.87
N THR A 172 11.40 -10.57 1.67
CA THR A 172 11.72 -10.64 3.09
C THR A 172 13.11 -11.24 3.26
N ASN A 173 14.13 -10.39 3.37
CA ASN A 173 15.46 -10.83 3.74
C ASN A 173 15.49 -11.13 5.24
N HIS A 174 15.32 -12.40 5.59
CA HIS A 174 15.59 -12.85 6.95
C HIS A 174 17.11 -12.81 7.19
N GLY A 175 17.54 -11.97 8.12
CA GLY A 175 18.96 -11.80 8.44
C GLY A 175 19.19 -10.83 9.59
N PHE A 176 20.46 -10.66 9.94
CA PHE A 176 20.89 -9.71 10.95
C PHE A 176 21.45 -8.47 10.28
N ALA A 177 20.93 -7.31 10.63
CA ALA A 177 21.57 -6.04 10.32
C ALA A 177 22.45 -5.65 11.51
N TYR A 178 23.72 -5.34 11.24
CA TYR A 178 24.66 -4.89 12.25
C TYR A 178 25.49 -3.71 11.73
N ARG A 179 26.08 -2.96 12.66
CA ARG A 179 26.95 -1.83 12.37
C ARG A 179 28.33 -2.34 11.95
N LEU A 180 28.65 -2.22 10.66
CA LEU A 180 29.93 -2.69 10.11
C LEU A 180 31.13 -1.97 10.72
N ASP A 181 30.99 -0.70 11.07
CA ASP A 181 32.04 0.06 11.76
C ASP A 181 32.31 -0.47 13.16
N TRP A 182 31.28 -0.83 13.93
CA TRP A 182 31.44 -1.48 15.23
C TRP A 182 32.05 -2.88 15.11
N ALA A 183 31.63 -3.65 14.11
CA ALA A 183 32.23 -4.96 13.84
C ALA A 183 33.73 -4.83 13.55
N LYS A 184 34.13 -3.83 12.77
CA LYS A 184 35.56 -3.53 12.49
C LYS A 184 36.33 -3.12 13.75
N GLU A 185 35.75 -2.25 14.59
CA GLU A 185 36.35 -1.87 15.88
C GLU A 185 36.53 -3.07 16.82
N ALA A 186 35.63 -4.06 16.74
CA ALA A 186 35.72 -5.33 17.46
C ALA A 186 36.69 -6.36 16.83
N GLY A 187 37.37 -6.02 15.73
CA GLY A 187 38.34 -6.89 15.05
C GLY A 187 37.77 -7.74 13.90
N LEU A 188 36.48 -7.59 13.58
CA LEU A 188 35.84 -8.24 12.42
C LEU A 188 35.99 -7.34 11.18
N GLU A 189 37.20 -7.29 10.60
CA GLU A 189 37.53 -6.37 9.50
C GLU A 189 36.63 -6.53 8.26
N ASN A 190 36.17 -7.77 8.01
CA ASN A 190 35.28 -8.12 6.92
C ASN A 190 33.81 -8.29 7.37
N GLY A 191 33.47 -7.84 8.58
CA GLY A 191 32.16 -8.04 9.20
C GLY A 191 31.93 -9.48 9.70
N CYS A 192 30.77 -9.72 10.30
CA CYS A 192 30.33 -11.05 10.72
C CYS A 192 30.10 -11.94 9.49
N GLN A 193 30.80 -13.07 9.43
CA GLN A 193 30.72 -14.08 8.36
C GLN A 193 30.09 -15.39 8.85
N THR A 194 30.02 -15.58 10.17
CA THR A 194 29.51 -16.78 10.83
C THR A 194 28.60 -16.41 12.00
N TRP A 195 27.86 -17.39 12.51
CA TRP A 195 27.05 -17.23 13.72
C TRP A 195 27.89 -16.96 14.96
N ASP A 196 29.09 -17.54 15.04
CA ASP A 196 29.99 -17.34 16.18
C ASP A 196 30.42 -15.88 16.28
N ASP A 197 30.61 -15.20 15.15
CA ASP A 197 30.97 -13.77 15.10
C ASP A 197 29.91 -12.84 15.70
N LEU A 198 28.67 -13.31 15.90
CA LEU A 198 27.59 -12.56 16.54
C LEU A 198 27.59 -12.68 18.08
N THR A 199 28.44 -13.54 18.64
CA THR A 199 28.44 -13.89 20.08
C THR A 199 29.69 -13.47 20.85
N THR A 200 30.75 -13.08 20.13
CA THR A 200 31.99 -12.49 20.67
C THR A 200 31.85 -11.00 20.94
#